data_AF-A0A955K0D2-F1
#
_entry.id   AF-A0A955K0D2-F1
#
_cell.length_a   1.000
_cell.length_b   1.000
_cell.length_c   1.000
_cell.angle_alpha   90.00
_cell.angle_beta   90.00
_cell.angle_gamma   90.00
#
_symmetry.space_group_name_H-M   'P 1'
#
loop_
_entity.id
_entity.type
_entity.pdbx_description
1 polymer ?
#
loop_
_entity_poly.entity_id
_entity_poly.type
_entity_poly.pdbx_seq_one_letter_code
_entity_poly.pdbx_strand_id
1 'polypeptide(L)' 'FNRKISQLSIGDVQDVTVTQKGVLAHLFNYGTLVIETAGEQQNYLFTYIPDPYKHSKLIVGAHEKNLVQYGN' A
#
# COMPACT_ATOMS: atom_id res chain seq x y z
N PHE A 1 19.53 -11.87 14.77
CA PHE A 1 18.32 -11.80 13.92
C PHE A 1 17.52 -10.58 14.31
N ASN A 2 17.42 -9.57 13.44
CA ASN A 2 16.60 -8.37 13.69
C ASN A 2 15.37 -8.42 12.78
N ARG A 3 14.17 -8.52 13.36
CA ARG A 3 12.90 -8.36 12.64
C ARG A 3 12.45 -6.91 12.85
N LYS A 4 12.43 -6.10 11.78
CA LYS A 4 11.80 -4.77 11.81
C LYS A 4 10.31 -4.96 11.51
N ILE A 5 9.45 -4.58 12.44
CA ILE A 5 8.00 -4.48 12.22
C ILE A 5 7.68 -3.00 12.19
N SER A 6 7.28 -2.50 11.02
CA SER A 6 6.80 -1.12 10.89
C SER A 6 5.28 -1.12 10.93
N GLN A 7 4.70 -0.21 11.68
CA GLN A 7 3.25 0.00 11.76
C GLN A 7 2.89 1.29 11.04
N LEU A 8 1.74 1.29 10.38
CA LEU A 8 1.21 2.39 9.57
C LEU A 8 -0.20 2.69 10.05
N SER A 9 -0.51 3.95 10.32
CA SER A 9 -1.89 4.38 10.54
C SER A 9 -2.60 4.51 9.19
N ILE A 10 -3.80 3.96 9.09
CA ILE A 10 -4.58 4.07 7.84
C ILE A 10 -5.02 5.51 7.56
N GLY A 11 -5.16 6.35 8.60
CA GLY A 11 -5.50 7.77 8.45
C GLY A 11 -4.36 8.59 7.84
N ASP A 12 -3.11 8.12 7.97
CA ASP A 12 -1.93 8.83 7.45
C ASP A 12 -1.64 8.49 5.98
N VAL A 13 -2.30 7.48 5.41
CA VAL A 13 -2.15 7.11 3.99
C VAL A 13 -2.59 8.26 3.10
N GLN A 14 -1.76 8.63 2.13
CA GLN A 14 -2.04 9.70 1.17
C GLN A 14 -2.26 9.13 -0.24
N ASP A 15 -1.35 8.27 -0.68
CA ASP A 15 -1.44 7.62 -2.00
C ASP A 15 -1.01 6.16 -1.92
N VAL A 16 -1.56 5.35 -2.82
CA VAL A 16 -1.19 3.94 -2.99
C VAL A 16 -0.94 3.67 -4.46
N THR A 17 0.34 3.60 -4.82
CA THR A 17 0.78 3.33 -6.19
C THR A 17 1.11 1.85 -6.39
N VAL A 18 0.64 1.28 -7.50
CA VAL A 18 0.95 -0.11 -7.90
C VAL A 18 1.79 -0.11 -9.17
N THR A 19 2.80 -0.97 -9.21
CA THR A 19 3.59 -1.21 -10.42
C THR A 19 3.84 -2.69 -10.65
N GLN A 20 3.49 -3.17 -11.85
CA GLN A 20 3.93 -4.47 -12.36
C GLN A 20 4.92 -4.21 -13.51
N LYS A 21 6.13 -4.74 -13.40
CA LYS A 21 7.18 -4.52 -14.41
C LYS A 21 7.48 -5.80 -15.17
N GLY A 22 7.25 -5.79 -16.48
CA GLY A 22 7.59 -6.88 -17.39
C GLY A 22 6.57 -8.00 -17.45
N VAL A 23 6.74 -8.88 -18.43
CA VAL A 23 5.76 -9.94 -18.77
C VAL A 23 5.54 -10.92 -17.61
N LEU A 24 6.59 -11.28 -16.87
CA LEU A 24 6.48 -12.24 -15.77
C LEU A 24 5.65 -11.68 -14.60
N ALA A 25 5.77 -10.39 -14.29
CA ALA A 25 4.99 -9.75 -13.23
C ALA A 25 3.49 -9.79 -13.55
N HIS A 26 3.12 -9.56 -14.81
CA HIS A 26 1.73 -9.66 -15.25
C HIS A 26 1.27 -11.12 -15.32
N LEU A 27 2.08 -12.05 -15.83
CA LEU A 27 1.72 -13.47 -15.97
C LEU A 27 1.49 -14.14 -14.61
N PHE A 28 2.37 -13.89 -13.64
CA PHE A 28 2.26 -14.43 -12.29
C PHE A 28 1.50 -13.50 -11.33
N ASN A 29 0.90 -12.43 -11.87
CA ASN A 29 0.12 -11.42 -11.17
C ASN A 29 0.74 -10.93 -9.85
N TYR A 30 2.04 -10.64 -9.84
CA TYR A 30 2.70 -9.99 -8.72
C TYR A 30 3.16 -8.60 -9.09
N GLY A 31 3.42 -7.77 -8.09
CA GLY A 31 3.96 -6.45 -8.33
C GLY A 31 4.49 -5.79 -7.08
N THR A 32 4.71 -4.49 -7.22
CA THR A 32 5.20 -3.63 -6.16
C THR A 32 4.10 -2.66 -5.78
N LEU A 33 3.93 -2.44 -4.49
CA LEU A 33 3.00 -1.48 -3.92
C LEU A 33 3.81 -0.45 -3.12
N VAL A 34 3.59 0.82 -3.41
CA VAL A 34 4.20 1.96 -2.73
C VAL A 34 3.08 2.68 -1.99
N ILE A 35 3.20 2.79 -0.67
CA ILE A 35 2.29 3.59 0.17
C ILE A 35 3.01 4.86 0.57
N GLU A 36 2.41 5.98 0.24
CA GLU A 36 2.85 7.31 0.66
C GLU A 36 2.03 7.76 1.86
N THR A 37 2.70 8.41 2.80
CA THR A 37 2.10 8.86 4.06
C THR A 37 2.27 10.35 4.25
N ALA A 38 1.37 10.95 5.02
CA ALA A 38 1.49 12.35 5.42
C ALA A 38 2.69 12.56 6.35
N GLY A 39 3.26 13.78 6.29
CA GLY A 39 4.37 14.20 7.15
C GLY A 39 5.75 13.72 6.68
N GLU A 40 6.70 13.65 7.60
CA GLU A 40 8.10 13.24 7.33
C GLU A 40 8.31 11.72 7.34
N GLN A 41 7.22 10.96 7.44
CA GLN A 41 7.26 9.50 7.53
C GLN A 41 7.73 8.90 6.18
N GLN A 42 8.64 7.92 6.23
CA GLN A 42 9.16 7.27 5.02
C GLN A 42 8.06 6.52 4.26
N ASN A 43 8.11 6.58 2.93
CA ASN A 43 7.27 5.75 2.06
C ASN A 43 7.49 4.25 2.33
N TYR A 44 6.41 3.49 2.27
CA TYR A 44 6.44 2.05 2.48
C TYR A 44 6.46 1.33 1.14
N LEU A 45 7.52 0.56 0.94
CA LEU A 45 7.71 -0.24 -0.27
C LEU A 45 7.47 -1.71 0.04
N PHE A 46 6.48 -2.29 -0.63
CA PHE A 46 6.23 -3.72 -0.61
C PHE A 46 6.48 -4.30 -1.99
N THR A 47 7.46 -5.19 -2.11
CA THR A 47 7.83 -5.83 -3.37
C THR A 47 7.30 -7.26 -3.42
N TYR A 48 7.05 -7.74 -4.64
CA TYR A 48 6.59 -9.11 -4.91
C TYR A 48 5.24 -9.46 -4.24
N ILE A 49 4.35 -8.48 -4.11
CA ILE A 49 2.98 -8.71 -3.61
C ILE A 49 2.17 -9.46 -4.67
N PRO A 50 1.48 -10.57 -4.33
CA PRO A 50 0.50 -11.19 -5.22
C PRO A 50 -0.76 -10.34 -5.34
N ASP A 51 -1.38 -10.30 -6.51
CA ASP A 51 -2.58 -9.51 -6.80
C ASP A 51 -2.46 -8.04 -6.32
N PRO A 52 -1.44 -7.27 -6.77
CA PRO A 52 -1.12 -5.98 -6.17
C PRO A 52 -2.27 -4.95 -6.31
N TYR A 53 -3.05 -5.03 -7.39
CA TYR A 53 -4.25 -4.21 -7.59
C TYR A 53 -5.34 -4.46 -6.55
N LYS A 54 -5.54 -5.73 -6.16
CA LYS A 54 -6.54 -6.08 -5.13
C LYS A 54 -6.13 -5.50 -3.78
N HIS A 55 -4.86 -5.61 -3.43
CA HIS A 55 -4.33 -5.07 -2.17
C HIS A 55 -4.39 -3.54 -2.14
N SER A 56 -4.04 -2.86 -3.22
CA SER A 56 -4.20 -1.41 -3.33
C SER A 56 -5.64 -0.96 -3.11
N LYS A 57 -6.61 -1.62 -3.76
CA LYS A 57 -8.05 -1.32 -3.53
C LYS A 57 -8.49 -1.52 -2.08
N LEU A 58 -7.96 -2.54 -1.41
CA LEU A 58 -8.27 -2.78 0.00
C LEU A 58 -7.72 -1.67 0.90
N ILE A 59 -6.49 -1.19 0.63
CA ILE A 59 -5.87 -0.11 1.40
C ILE A 59 -6.61 1.20 1.17
N VAL A 60 -6.87 1.57 -0.09
CA VAL A 60 -7.62 2.78 -0.44
C VAL A 60 -9.02 2.74 0.17
N GLY A 61 -9.75 1.63 0.03
CA GLY A 61 -11.08 1.49 0.62
C GLY A 61 -11.07 1.50 2.16
N ALA A 62 -10.00 1.03 2.81
CA ALA A 62 -9.84 1.15 4.26
C ALA A 62 -9.59 2.60 4.69
N HIS A 63 -8.82 3.35 3.91
CA HIS A 63 -8.60 4.78 4.12
C HIS A 63 -9.90 5.57 3.93
N GLU A 64 -10.65 5.35 2.84
CA GLU A 64 -11.96 5.97 2.61
C GLU A 64 -12.94 5.70 3.76
N LYS A 65 -13.03 4.45 4.24
CA LYS A 65 -13.85 4.11 5.41
C LYS A 65 -13.40 4.83 6.67
N ASN A 66 -12.09 4.98 6.86
CA ASN A 66 -11.55 5.73 8.00
C ASN A 66 -11.95 7.21 7.93
N LEU A 67 -11.89 7.81 6.74
CA LEU A 67 -12.37 9.18 6.52
C LEU A 67 -13.87 9.32 6.78
N VAL A 68 -14.71 8.38 6.36
CA VAL A 68 -16.17 8.44 6.64
C VAL A 68 -16.48 8.29 8.13
N GLN A 69 -15.69 7.49 8.86
CA GLN A 69 -15.96 7.19 10.26
C GLN A 69 -15.39 8.23 11.24
N TYR A 70 -14.29 8.89 10.87
CA TYR A 70 -13.55 9.82 11.76
C TYR A 70 -13.31 11.21 11.15
N GLY A 71 -13.51 11.39 9.85
CA GLY A 71 -13.57 12.70 9.22
C GLY A 71 -14.94 13.31 9.49
N ASN A 72 -14.94 14.49 10.10
CA ASN A 72 -16.15 15.24 10.48
C ASN A 72 -17.16 15.40 9.35
#